data_AF-A0A937W4X3-F1
#
_entry.id   AF-A0A937W4X3-F1
#
_cell.length_a   1.000
_cell.length_b   1.000
_cell.length_c   1.000
_cell.angle_alpha   90.00
_cell.angle_beta   90.00
_cell.angle_gamma   90.00
#
_symmetry.space_group_name_H-M   'P 1'
#
loop_
_entity.id
_entity.type
_entity.pdbx_description
1 polymer ?
#
loop_
_entity_poly.entity_id
_entity_poly.type
_entity_poly.pdbx_seq_one_letter_code
_entity_poly.pdbx_strand_id
1 'polypeptide(L)'
;MSEPSFTFDYSAHARHVRGVYLPATLALGVQQAHVVLRVDSAATYCVLERPWAAYFGLTWDDGDSVSIGTAVGGFQAYLHVLTLQIDRFRWETPVAIAEFESPPGAVPRQVLGLGDRETCTAGRTSLAFTQDRRRQGASAHTASPKPPA
;
A
#
# COMPACT_ATOMS: atom_id res chain seq x y z
N MET A 1 -5.89 5.15 -25.30
CA MET A 1 -6.06 3.86 -24.59
C MET A 1 -6.62 4.19 -23.22
N SER A 2 -7.79 3.66 -22.86
CA SER A 2 -8.39 3.89 -21.54
C SER A 2 -7.58 3.20 -20.47
N GLU A 3 -7.26 3.90 -19.40
CA GLU A 3 -6.59 3.32 -18.23
C GLU A 3 -7.54 2.31 -17.58
N PRO A 4 -7.05 1.10 -17.21
CA PRO A 4 -7.87 0.13 -16.50
C PRO A 4 -8.34 0.74 -15.18
N SER A 5 -9.65 0.95 -15.06
CA SER A 5 -10.28 1.30 -13.80
C SER A 5 -11.04 0.12 -13.24
N PHE A 6 -11.02 -0.01 -11.92
CA PHE A 6 -11.81 -1.00 -11.20
C PHE A 6 -12.62 -0.32 -10.10
N THR A 7 -13.90 -0.69 -10.03
CA THR A 7 -14.82 -0.19 -9.02
C THR A 7 -15.14 -1.30 -8.03
N PHE A 8 -14.92 -1.03 -6.76
CA PHE A 8 -15.30 -1.90 -5.66
C PHE A 8 -16.49 -1.32 -4.90
N ASP A 9 -17.53 -2.12 -4.68
CA ASP A 9 -18.66 -1.77 -3.82
C ASP A 9 -18.31 -2.08 -2.36
N TYR A 10 -18.12 -1.03 -1.57
CA TYR A 10 -17.77 -1.13 -0.15
C TYR A 10 -18.98 -0.93 0.77
N SER A 11 -20.22 -0.86 0.24
CA SER A 11 -21.43 -0.64 1.06
C SER A 11 -21.58 -1.64 2.20
N ALA A 12 -21.24 -2.91 1.97
CA ALA A 12 -21.24 -3.95 3.00
C ALA A 12 -20.23 -3.69 4.13
N HIS A 13 -19.15 -2.97 3.83
CA HIS A 13 -18.04 -2.65 4.72
C HIS A 13 -18.14 -1.27 5.37
N ALA A 14 -19.03 -0.40 4.88
CA ALA A 14 -19.22 0.98 5.35
C ALA A 14 -19.95 1.10 6.71
N ARG A 15 -20.07 0.03 7.50
CA ARG A 15 -20.96 0.00 8.68
C ARG A 15 -20.45 0.87 9.84
N HIS A 16 -21.31 1.80 10.27
CA HIS A 16 -21.52 2.39 11.62
C HIS A 16 -20.33 2.96 12.44
N VAL A 17 -19.08 2.78 12.03
CA VAL A 17 -17.89 3.35 12.67
C VAL A 17 -17.27 4.35 11.70
N ARG A 18 -16.67 5.43 12.22
CA ARG A 18 -16.08 6.51 11.40
C ARG A 18 -14.95 5.98 10.48
N GLY A 19 -15.28 5.49 9.29
CA GLY A 19 -14.32 5.03 8.27
C GLY A 19 -14.76 3.81 7.48
N VAL A 20 -14.13 3.57 6.33
CA VAL A 20 -14.29 2.37 5.51
C VAL A 20 -13.10 1.45 5.76
N TYR A 21 -13.36 0.17 5.98
CA TYR A 21 -12.32 -0.83 6.25
C TYR A 21 -12.47 -2.00 5.29
N LEU A 22 -11.40 -2.36 4.59
CA LEU A 22 -11.42 -3.41 3.58
C LEU A 22 -10.49 -4.56 3.96
N PRO A 23 -10.96 -5.82 3.88
CA PRO A 23 -10.05 -6.96 3.91
C PRO A 23 -9.18 -6.93 2.66
N ALA A 24 -7.88 -7.11 2.85
CA ALA A 24 -6.90 -7.18 1.79
C ALA A 24 -5.91 -8.33 2.06
N THR A 25 -5.31 -8.82 1.00
CA THR A 25 -4.16 -9.72 1.08
C THR A 25 -2.94 -8.99 0.59
N LEU A 26 -1.89 -8.97 1.41
CA LEU A 26 -0.57 -8.47 1.06
C LEU A 26 0.35 -9.66 0.80
N ALA A 27 1.17 -9.58 -0.24
CA ALA A 27 2.08 -10.66 -0.58
C ALA A 27 3.45 -10.15 -1.04
N LEU A 28 4.49 -10.89 -0.67
CA LEU A 28 5.86 -10.73 -1.15
C LEU A 28 6.47 -12.12 -1.38
N GLY A 29 6.71 -12.48 -2.65
CA GLY A 29 7.13 -13.83 -3.01
C GLY A 29 6.12 -14.89 -2.54
N VAL A 30 6.55 -15.79 -1.66
CA VAL A 30 5.70 -16.84 -1.05
C VAL A 30 5.04 -16.43 0.26
N GLN A 31 5.44 -15.30 0.86
CA GLN A 31 4.85 -14.81 2.10
C GLN A 31 3.57 -14.03 1.80
N GLN A 32 2.51 -14.30 2.57
CA GLN A 32 1.21 -13.66 2.40
C GLN A 32 0.53 -13.39 3.74
N ALA A 33 -0.12 -12.23 3.86
CA ALA A 33 -0.88 -11.86 5.05
C ALA A 33 -2.26 -11.33 4.70
N HIS A 34 -3.25 -11.72 5.49
CA HIS A 34 -4.57 -11.10 5.47
C HIS A 34 -4.62 -9.94 6.47
N VAL A 35 -4.95 -8.76 5.97
CA VAL A 35 -5.00 -7.52 6.75
C VAL A 35 -6.33 -6.82 6.53
N VAL A 36 -6.75 -6.02 7.51
CA VAL A 36 -7.85 -5.09 7.34
C VAL A 36 -7.26 -3.68 7.25
N LEU A 37 -7.46 -3.02 6.13
CA LEU A 37 -6.93 -1.68 5.86
C LEU A 37 -8.03 -0.64 6.01
N ARG A 38 -7.75 0.47 6.69
CA ARG A 38 -8.62 1.65 6.66
C ARG A 38 -8.42 2.36 5.34
N VAL A 39 -9.48 2.56 4.57
CA VAL A 39 -9.43 3.37 3.36
C VAL A 39 -9.30 4.83 3.76
N ASP A 40 -8.27 5.50 3.23
CA ASP A 40 -8.06 6.93 3.39
C ASP A 40 -7.80 7.55 2.03
N SER A 41 -8.84 8.16 1.46
CA SER A 41 -8.74 8.79 0.14
C SER A 41 -7.91 10.07 0.15
N ALA A 42 -7.55 10.60 1.33
CA ALA A 42 -6.65 11.74 1.45
C ALA A 42 -5.20 11.32 1.67
N ALA A 43 -4.93 10.03 1.89
CA ALA A 43 -3.58 9.51 2.01
C ALA A 43 -2.99 9.23 0.62
N THR A 44 -1.75 9.67 0.41
CA THR A 44 -0.97 9.31 -0.79
C THR A 44 -0.63 7.82 -0.73
N TYR A 45 0.10 7.39 0.29
CA TYR A 45 0.63 6.02 0.33
C TYR A 45 -0.29 5.03 1.05
N CYS A 46 -0.26 3.78 0.62
CA CYS A 46 -0.60 2.66 1.50
C CYS A 46 0.43 2.62 2.63
N VAL A 47 0.00 2.66 3.89
CA VAL A 47 0.90 2.72 5.06
C VAL A 47 0.69 1.48 5.92
N LEU A 48 1.78 0.81 6.25
CA LEU A 48 1.80 -0.27 7.23
C LEU A 48 2.74 0.05 8.38
N GLU A 49 2.47 -0.55 9.53
CA GLU A 49 3.36 -0.43 10.69
C GLU A 49 4.63 -1.25 10.53
N ARG A 50 5.69 -0.83 11.23
CA ARG A 50 7.02 -1.45 11.17
C ARG A 50 7.05 -2.98 11.31
N PRO A 51 6.24 -3.64 12.18
CA PRO A 51 6.26 -5.11 12.30
C PRO A 51 5.97 -5.87 11.00
N TRP A 52 5.30 -5.23 10.03
CA TRP A 52 5.03 -5.84 8.74
C TRP A 52 6.29 -6.05 7.90
N ALA A 53 7.31 -5.20 8.04
CA ALA A 53 8.60 -5.46 7.38
C ALA A 53 9.20 -6.78 7.86
N ALA A 54 9.24 -6.99 9.18
CA ALA A 54 9.76 -8.23 9.76
C ALA A 54 8.94 -9.46 9.31
N TYR A 55 7.61 -9.33 9.24
CA TYR A 55 6.74 -10.40 8.74
C TYR A 55 7.09 -10.81 7.30
N PHE A 56 7.35 -9.86 6.42
CA PHE A 56 7.70 -10.11 5.03
C PHE A 56 9.20 -10.40 4.80
N GLY A 57 10.01 -10.43 5.87
CA GLY A 57 11.46 -10.61 5.75
C GLY A 57 12.19 -9.43 5.11
N LEU A 58 11.61 -8.22 5.21
CA LEU A 58 12.18 -6.97 4.74
C LEU A 58 13.02 -6.30 5.84
N THR A 59 14.12 -5.67 5.44
CA THR A 59 14.77 -4.64 6.26
C THR A 59 13.94 -3.36 6.15
N TRP A 60 13.32 -2.93 7.25
CA TRP A 60 12.26 -1.92 7.21
C TRP A 60 12.68 -0.58 6.59
N ASP A 61 13.94 -0.18 6.75
CA ASP A 61 14.53 1.09 6.31
C ASP A 61 15.37 0.98 5.02
N ASP A 62 15.36 -0.17 4.35
CA ASP A 62 16.10 -0.41 3.10
C ASP A 62 15.33 0.06 1.83
N GLY A 63 14.11 0.55 2.02
CA GLY A 63 13.26 1.10 0.96
C GLY A 63 13.54 2.58 0.63
N ASP A 64 12.78 3.14 -0.31
CA ASP A 64 12.89 4.58 -0.62
C ASP A 64 12.29 5.41 0.53
N SER A 65 13.12 6.27 1.12
CA SER A 65 12.74 7.14 2.25
C SER A 65 11.68 8.18 1.85
N VAL A 66 10.58 8.24 2.60
CA VAL A 66 9.50 9.23 2.44
C VAL A 66 9.04 9.82 3.78
N SER A 67 8.84 11.13 3.81
CA SER A 67 8.25 11.82 4.96
C SER A 67 6.74 11.97 4.73
N ILE A 68 5.93 11.40 5.61
CA ILE A 68 4.46 11.42 5.51
C ILE A 68 3.90 12.43 6.50
N GLY A 69 3.24 13.46 5.98
CA GLY A 69 2.52 14.46 6.78
C GLY A 69 1.11 14.00 7.15
N THR A 70 0.69 14.29 8.38
CA THR A 70 -0.66 14.08 8.90
C THR A 70 -1.17 15.36 9.58
N ALA A 71 -2.45 15.41 9.91
CA ALA A 71 -3.04 16.56 10.60
C ALA A 71 -2.42 16.87 11.98
N VAL A 72 -1.72 15.91 12.60
CA VAL A 72 -1.15 16.02 13.94
C VAL A 72 0.38 16.01 13.97
N GLY A 73 1.04 16.08 12.81
CA GLY A 73 2.49 15.96 12.66
C GLY A 73 2.87 15.02 11.52
N GLY A 74 4.14 14.71 11.36
CA GLY A 74 4.62 13.78 10.34
C GLY A 74 5.41 12.62 10.93
N PHE A 75 5.65 11.60 10.12
CA PHE A 75 6.51 10.48 10.47
C PHE A 75 7.33 10.03 9.25
N GLN A 76 8.45 9.39 9.53
CA GLN A 76 9.28 8.78 8.51
C GLN A 76 8.74 7.40 8.11
N ALA A 77 8.76 7.10 6.83
CA ALA A 77 8.46 5.78 6.29
C ALA A 77 9.41 5.44 5.14
N TYR A 78 9.40 4.17 4.74
CA TYR A 78 10.23 3.66 3.66
C TYR A 78 9.37 2.82 2.72
N LEU A 79 9.48 3.06 1.42
CA LEU A 79 8.65 2.41 0.40
C LEU A 79 9.21 1.05 0.04
N HIS A 80 8.36 0.04 0.12
CA HIS A 80 8.61 -1.33 -0.34
C HIS A 80 7.52 -1.74 -1.33
N VAL A 81 7.88 -2.46 -2.39
CA VAL A 81 6.88 -2.92 -3.37
C VAL A 81 6.31 -4.25 -2.91
N LEU A 82 5.01 -4.28 -2.64
CA LEU A 82 4.26 -5.49 -2.29
C LEU A 82 3.18 -5.73 -3.33
N THR A 83 2.73 -6.98 -3.43
CA THR A 83 1.48 -7.27 -4.12
C THR A 83 0.30 -7.06 -3.16
N LEU A 84 -0.61 -6.16 -3.52
CA LEU A 84 -1.88 -5.93 -2.83
C LEU A 84 -3.01 -6.63 -3.60
N GLN A 85 -3.88 -7.30 -2.87
CA GLN A 85 -5.10 -7.89 -3.40
C GLN A 85 -6.30 -7.48 -2.56
N ILE A 86 -7.34 -6.98 -3.23
CA ILE A 86 -8.65 -6.67 -2.65
C ILE A 86 -9.70 -7.35 -3.53
N ASP A 87 -10.51 -8.22 -2.92
CA ASP A 87 -11.43 -9.10 -3.64
C ASP A 87 -10.69 -9.88 -4.75
N ARG A 88 -11.13 -9.74 -6.01
CA ARG A 88 -10.52 -10.36 -7.19
C ARG A 88 -9.41 -9.52 -7.84
N PHE A 89 -9.19 -8.29 -7.36
CA PHE A 89 -8.24 -7.37 -7.96
C PHE A 89 -6.88 -7.48 -7.27
N ARG A 90 -5.82 -7.63 -8.06
CA ARG A 90 -4.46 -7.83 -7.57
C ARG A 90 -3.47 -7.02 -8.38
N TRP A 91 -2.59 -6.29 -7.72
CA TRP A 91 -1.57 -5.45 -8.36
C TRP A 91 -0.35 -5.23 -7.45
N GLU A 92 0.79 -4.90 -8.05
CA GLU A 92 1.96 -4.42 -7.30
C GLU A 92 1.79 -2.94 -6.96
N THR A 93 2.12 -2.57 -5.73
CA THR A 93 1.99 -1.19 -5.26
C THR A 93 3.10 -0.86 -4.26
N PRO A 94 3.63 0.38 -4.27
CA PRO A 94 4.51 0.84 -3.21
C PRO A 94 3.72 0.98 -1.91
N VAL A 95 4.24 0.35 -0.86
CA VAL A 95 3.71 0.39 0.50
C VAL A 95 4.75 1.05 1.40
N ALA A 96 4.34 2.12 2.06
CA ALA A 96 5.15 2.82 3.04
C ALA A 96 5.15 2.06 4.37
N ILE A 97 6.27 1.47 4.74
CA ILE A 97 6.49 0.93 6.09
C ILE A 97 6.87 2.09 7.01
N ALA A 98 5.99 2.42 7.95
CA ALA A 98 6.18 3.51 8.88
C ALA A 98 7.19 3.16 9.98
N GLU A 99 7.91 4.16 10.48
CA GLU A 99 8.85 4.01 11.60
C GLU A 99 8.18 3.66 12.94
N PHE A 100 6.86 3.82 13.05
CA PHE A 100 6.12 3.60 14.28
C PHE A 100 5.52 2.19 14.36
N GLU A 101 5.14 1.82 15.59
CA GLU A 101 4.43 0.59 15.91
C GLU A 101 3.35 0.90 16.94
N SER A 102 2.16 0.33 16.76
CA SER A 102 1.08 0.46 17.71
C SER A 102 1.36 -0.37 18.97
N PRO A 103 1.11 0.17 20.18
CA PRO A 103 1.22 -0.60 21.41
C PRO A 103 0.30 -1.82 21.39
N PRO A 104 0.65 -2.89 22.13
CA PRO A 104 -0.23 -4.05 22.28
C PRO A 104 -1.64 -3.64 22.74
N GLY A 105 -2.66 -4.13 22.04
CA GLY A 105 -4.07 -3.81 22.32
C GLY A 105 -4.58 -2.51 21.69
N ALA A 106 -3.74 -1.71 21.05
CA ALA A 106 -4.19 -0.60 20.22
C ALA A 106 -4.75 -1.10 18.88
N VAL A 107 -5.66 -0.33 18.28
CA VAL A 107 -6.16 -0.61 16.93
C VAL A 107 -5.05 -0.31 15.93
N PRO A 108 -4.58 -1.29 15.13
CA PRO A 108 -3.53 -1.08 14.15
C PRO A 108 -3.91 -0.01 13.13
N ARG A 109 -2.96 0.84 12.77
CA ARG A 109 -3.15 2.02 11.90
C ARG A 109 -2.75 1.74 10.46
N GLN A 110 -3.23 0.62 9.94
CA GLN A 110 -2.98 0.20 8.56
C GLN A 110 -3.87 1.01 7.62
N VAL A 111 -3.27 1.71 6.66
CA VAL A 111 -3.99 2.62 5.77
C VAL A 111 -3.84 2.17 4.33
N LEU A 112 -4.95 2.16 3.60
CA LEU A 112 -4.97 2.11 2.14
C LEU A 112 -5.06 3.55 1.62
N GLY A 113 -3.91 4.09 1.19
CA GLY A 113 -3.83 5.37 0.50
C GLY A 113 -3.91 5.22 -1.01
N LEU A 114 -4.23 6.32 -1.69
CA LEU A 114 -4.75 6.35 -3.05
C LEU A 114 -3.96 7.29 -4.01
N GLY A 115 -2.70 7.68 -3.74
CA GLY A 115 -1.91 8.60 -4.59
C GLY A 115 -0.41 8.22 -4.75
N ASP A 116 0.35 8.58 -5.78
CA ASP A 116 0.22 9.59 -6.84
C ASP A 116 0.08 8.94 -8.24
N ARG A 117 -1.14 8.86 -8.80
CA ARG A 117 -1.46 8.84 -10.26
C ARG A 117 -2.90 8.43 -10.61
N GLU A 118 -3.83 8.46 -9.67
CA GLU A 118 -5.13 7.83 -9.86
C GLU A 118 -6.25 8.78 -9.45
N THR A 119 -7.20 9.04 -10.34
CA THR A 119 -8.46 9.69 -9.97
C THR A 119 -9.32 8.67 -9.21
N CYS A 120 -9.21 8.68 -7.87
CA CYS A 120 -10.13 7.96 -7.01
C CYS A 120 -11.39 8.80 -6.77
N THR A 121 -12.50 8.42 -7.41
CA THR A 121 -13.82 8.97 -7.08
C THR A 121 -14.45 8.07 -6.04
N ALA A 122 -14.36 8.46 -4.76
CA ALA A 122 -15.17 7.86 -3.71
C ALA A 122 -16.63 8.31 -3.89
N GLY A 123 -17.47 7.41 -4.41
CA GLY A 123 -18.92 7.54 -4.34
C GLY A 123 -19.42 7.15 -2.95
N ARG A 124 -20.73 7.31 -2.68
CA ARG A 124 -21.35 6.94 -1.38
C ARG A 124 -21.14 5.47 -0.98
N THR A 125 -20.90 4.58 -1.93
CA THR A 125 -20.76 3.13 -1.72
C THR A 125 -19.70 2.49 -2.61
N SER A 126 -19.03 3.25 -3.47
CA SER A 126 -18.11 2.70 -4.47
C SER A 126 -16.77 3.43 -4.46
N LEU A 127 -15.67 2.68 -4.49
CA LEU A 127 -14.31 3.20 -4.70
C LEU A 127 -13.86 2.78 -6.09
N ALA A 128 -13.59 3.75 -6.96
CA ALA A 128 -13.01 3.51 -8.27
C ALA A 128 -11.51 3.81 -8.23
N PHE A 129 -10.68 2.87 -8.67
CA PHE A 129 -9.23 3.00 -8.83
C PHE A 129 -8.91 3.04 -10.32
N THR A 130 -7.88 3.77 -10.75
CA THR A 130 -7.47 3.85 -12.17
C THR A 130 -5.97 3.69 -12.26
N GLN A 131 -5.48 2.63 -12.90
CA GLN A 131 -4.05 2.28 -12.90
C GLN A 131 -3.35 2.67 -14.22
N ASP A 132 -2.29 3.49 -14.17
CA ASP A 132 -1.41 3.76 -15.33
C ASP A 132 -0.37 2.64 -15.52
N ARG A 133 -0.48 1.86 -16.60
CA ARG A 133 0.45 0.75 -16.92
C ARG A 133 1.88 1.18 -17.27
N ARG A 134 2.18 2.47 -17.43
CA ARG A 134 3.47 2.92 -18.00
C ARG A 134 4.73 2.65 -17.16
N ARG A 135 4.62 2.17 -15.92
CA ARG A 135 5.79 1.91 -15.05
C ARG A 135 6.06 0.44 -14.69
N GLN A 136 5.36 -0.53 -15.27
CA GLN A 136 5.72 -1.96 -15.13
C GLN A 136 7.03 -2.34 -15.85
N GLY A 137 7.71 -1.41 -16.53
CA GLY A 137 8.83 -1.69 -17.42
C GLY A 137 10.23 -1.25 -16.96
N ALA A 138 10.44 -0.90 -15.69
CA ALA A 138 11.76 -0.46 -15.20
C ALA A 138 12.26 -1.32 -14.04
N SER A 139 12.45 -2.62 -14.29
CA SER A 139 13.41 -3.42 -13.54
C SER A 139 14.18 -4.29 -14.52
N ALA A 140 15.38 -3.82 -14.90
CA ALA A 140 16.36 -4.62 -15.61
C ALA A 140 17.71 -4.40 -14.94
N HIS A 141 18.09 -5.36 -14.10
CA HIS A 141 19.46 -5.61 -13.69
C HIS A 141 20.33 -5.87 -14.94
N THR A 142 21.45 -5.16 -15.06
CA THR A 142 22.71 -5.76 -15.52
C THR A 142 23.90 -5.08 -14.85
N ALA A 143 24.34 -5.63 -13.72
CA ALA A 143 25.72 -5.42 -13.27
C ALA A 143 26.61 -6.43 -14.03
N SER A 144 27.47 -5.95 -14.92
CA SER A 144 28.51 -6.77 -15.56
C SER A 144 29.67 -7.00 -14.59
N PRO A 145 30.17 -8.23 -14.42
CA PRO A 145 31.43 -8.47 -13.71
C PRO A 145 32.63 -8.14 -14.61
N LYS A 146 33.63 -7.45 -14.03
CA LYS A 146 34.92 -7.15 -14.64
C LYS A 146 35.78 -8.44 -14.70
N PRO A 147 36.38 -8.80 -15.84
CA PRO A 147 37.25 -9.97 -15.91
C PRO A 147 38.59 -9.75 -15.18
N PRO A 148 39.20 -10.80 -14.61
CA PRO A 148 40.50 -10.70 -13.97
C PRO A 148 41.63 -10.45 -14.99
N ALA A 149 42.67 -9.75 -14.52
CA ALA A 149 43.89 -9.43 -15.27
C ALA A 149 44.85 -10.62 -15.36
#